data_AF-A0A3B8L9X5-F1
#
_entry.id   AF-A0A3B8L9X5-F1
#
_cell.length_a   1.000
_cell.length_b   1.000
_cell.length_c   1.000
_cell.angle_alpha   90.00
_cell.angle_beta   90.00
_cell.angle_gamma   90.00
#
_symmetry.space_group_name_H-M   'P 1'
#
loop_
_entity.id
_entity.type
_entity.pdbx_description
1 polymer ?
#
loop_
_entity_poly.entity_id
_entity_poly.type
_entity_poly.pdbx_seq_one_letter_code
_entity_poly.pdbx_strand_id
1 'polypeptide(L)'
;AGHVVGTLYRLTITPKKKASYHKLQLFIDKKDKLLQRVDYLDSKGTCYKRVRRTLFKRTKGYAIPARTIYQDMKTQHKTIVLLRKVQMDTGISKRMFTRRYLKRELEL
;
A
#
# COMPACT_ATOMS: atom_id res chain seq x y z
N ALA A 1 21.61 5.39 -8.77
CA ALA A 1 21.32 3.98 -9.08
C ALA A 1 20.04 3.91 -9.91
N GLY A 2 20.16 3.54 -11.19
CA GLY A 2 19.07 3.55 -12.15
C GLY A 2 17.94 2.59 -11.76
N HIS A 3 16.71 3.07 -11.83
CA HIS A 3 15.54 2.21 -11.72
C HIS A 3 15.54 1.27 -12.92
N VAL A 4 15.75 -0.02 -12.65
CA VAL A 4 15.49 -1.09 -13.62
C VAL A 4 14.08 -0.89 -14.16
N VAL A 5 13.96 -0.61 -15.45
CA VAL A 5 12.68 -0.58 -16.16
C VAL A 5 12.23 -2.03 -16.31
N GLY A 6 11.67 -2.58 -15.24
CA GLY A 6 11.03 -3.89 -15.25
C GLY A 6 9.76 -3.82 -16.10
N THR A 7 9.47 -4.89 -16.84
CA THR A 7 8.16 -5.00 -17.48
C THR A 7 7.10 -5.17 -16.40
N LEU A 8 6.02 -4.39 -16.44
CA LEU A 8 4.95 -4.41 -15.44
C LEU A 8 3.70 -5.11 -16.00
N TYR A 9 3.02 -5.91 -15.17
CA TYR A 9 1.60 -6.20 -15.40
C TYR A 9 0.78 -4.96 -15.03
N ARG A 10 -0.26 -4.71 -15.83
CA ARG A 10 -1.26 -3.67 -15.59
C ARG A 10 -2.61 -4.34 -15.43
N LEU A 11 -3.15 -4.31 -14.21
CA LEU A 11 -4.44 -4.92 -13.89
C LEU A 11 -5.45 -3.84 -13.52
N THR A 12 -6.66 -3.94 -14.07
CA THR A 12 -7.78 -3.10 -13.66
C THR A 12 -8.66 -3.88 -12.69
N ILE A 13 -8.88 -3.34 -11.50
CA ILE A 13 -9.76 -3.93 -10.49
C ILE A 13 -10.97 -3.03 -10.29
N THR A 14 -12.15 -3.63 -10.45
CA THR A 14 -13.44 -3.00 -10.15
C THR A 14 -13.96 -3.61 -8.83
N PRO A 15 -14.34 -2.79 -7.84
CA PRO A 15 -14.85 -3.29 -6.57
C PRO A 15 -16.23 -3.94 -6.76
N LYS A 16 -16.45 -5.12 -6.15
CA LYS A 16 -17.73 -5.84 -6.20
C LYS A 16 -18.84 -5.19 -5.36
N LYS A 17 -18.47 -4.41 -4.34
CA LYS A 17 -19.37 -3.68 -3.44
C LYS A 17 -18.97 -2.20 -3.45
N LYS A 18 -19.85 -1.35 -2.90
CA LYS A 18 -19.57 0.10 -2.78
C LYS A 18 -18.22 0.31 -2.10
N ALA A 19 -17.32 1.01 -2.79
CA ALA A 19 -16.01 1.41 -2.30
C ALA A 19 -15.83 2.91 -2.50
N SER A 20 -14.82 3.49 -1.85
CA SER A 20 -14.46 4.91 -2.00
C SER A 20 -13.78 5.25 -3.34
N TYR A 21 -13.63 4.27 -4.23
CA TYR A 21 -13.02 4.37 -5.55
C TYR A 21 -13.88 3.63 -6.58
N HIS A 22 -13.80 4.05 -7.84
CA HIS A 22 -14.53 3.36 -8.91
C HIS A 22 -13.73 2.21 -9.50
N LYS A 23 -12.45 2.45 -9.81
CA LYS A 23 -11.51 1.42 -10.29
C LYS A 23 -10.12 1.64 -9.70
N LEU A 24 -9.35 0.57 -9.59
CA LEU A 24 -7.92 0.62 -9.32
C LEU A 24 -7.15 0.13 -10.53
N GLN A 25 -6.10 0.86 -10.92
CA GLN A 25 -5.09 0.37 -11.85
C GLN A 25 -3.88 -0.06 -11.04
N LEU A 26 -3.62 -1.38 -11.00
CA LEU A 26 -2.47 -1.95 -10.33
C LEU A 26 -1.31 -2.13 -11.31
N PHE A 27 -0.12 -1.82 -10.84
CA PHE A 27 1.13 -2.04 -11.56
C PHE A 27 2.02 -2.97 -10.75
N ILE A 28 2.11 -4.21 -11.23
CA ILE A 28 2.79 -5.31 -10.54
C ILE A 28 4.05 -5.65 -11.33
N ASP A 29 5.18 -5.71 -10.66
CA ASP A 29 6.43 -6.13 -11.30
C ASP A 29 6.36 -7.60 -11.75
N LYS A 30 6.77 -7.88 -12.99
CA LYS A 30 6.65 -9.24 -13.54
C LYS A 30 7.64 -10.22 -12.92
N LYS A 31 8.80 -9.75 -12.43
CA LYS A 31 9.88 -10.57 -11.89
C LYS A 31 9.57 -11.02 -10.47
N ASP A 32 9.26 -10.09 -9.58
CA ASP A 32 9.09 -10.37 -8.15
C ASP A 32 7.62 -10.40 -7.70
N LYS A 33 6.69 -10.09 -8.60
CA LYS A 33 5.24 -10.02 -8.36
C LYS A 33 4.86 -9.00 -7.28
N LEU A 34 5.71 -7.98 -7.05
CA LEU A 34 5.43 -6.94 -6.07
C LEU A 34 4.61 -5.80 -6.68
N LEU A 35 3.62 -5.33 -5.92
CA LEU A 35 2.78 -4.20 -6.30
C LEU A 35 3.55 -2.89 -6.11
N GLN A 36 4.05 -2.33 -7.21
CA GLN A 36 4.89 -1.12 -7.24
C GLN A 36 4.06 0.17 -7.24
N ARG A 37 2.91 0.18 -7.94
CA ARG A 37 2.04 1.35 -8.03
C ARG A 37 0.56 0.98 -8.04
N VAL A 38 -0.25 1.84 -7.43
CA VAL A 38 -1.71 1.83 -7.49
C VAL A 38 -2.20 3.20 -7.92
N ASP A 39 -2.96 3.27 -8.99
CA ASP A 39 -3.67 4.48 -9.38
C ASP A 39 -5.17 4.30 -9.05
N TYR A 40 -5.73 5.24 -8.31
CA TYR A 40 -7.13 5.29 -7.93
C TYR A 40 -7.88 6.12 -8.96
N LEU A 41 -8.85 5.49 -9.64
CA LEU A 41 -9.61 6.07 -10.73
C LEU A 41 -11.04 6.39 -10.27
N ASP A 42 -11.52 7.57 -10.66
CA ASP A 42 -12.91 7.96 -10.48
C ASP A 42 -13.84 7.33 -11.54
N SER A 43 -15.13 7.69 -11.52
CA SER A 43 -16.12 7.18 -12.48
C SER A 43 -15.81 7.52 -13.93
N LYS A 44 -15.04 8.59 -14.18
CA LYS A 44 -14.62 9.04 -15.51
C LYS A 44 -13.28 8.42 -15.94
N GLY A 45 -12.66 7.59 -15.09
CA GLY A 45 -11.35 7.00 -15.33
C GLY A 45 -10.18 7.92 -15.02
N THR A 46 -10.41 9.08 -14.38
CA THR A 46 -9.36 10.03 -14.04
C THR A 46 -8.62 9.57 -12.79
N CYS A 47 -7.29 9.52 -12.86
CA CYS A 47 -6.45 9.22 -11.71
C CYS A 47 -6.41 10.41 -10.74
N TYR A 48 -7.11 10.32 -9.62
CA TYR A 48 -7.14 11.38 -8.60
C TYR A 48 -6.15 11.14 -7.46
N LYS A 49 -5.71 9.89 -7.26
CA LYS A 49 -4.71 9.53 -6.24
C LYS A 49 -3.77 8.44 -6.75
N ARG A 50 -2.48 8.61 -6.51
CA ARG A 50 -1.44 7.66 -6.90
C ARG A 50 -0.63 7.21 -5.69
N VAL A 51 -0.44 5.91 -5.57
CA VAL A 51 0.37 5.29 -4.50
C VAL A 51 1.57 4.61 -5.14
N ARG A 52 2.79 4.95 -4.69
CA ARG A 52 4.04 4.30 -5.11
C ARG A 52 4.70 3.62 -3.92
N ARG A 53 5.17 2.40 -4.13
CA ARG A 53 5.83 1.56 -3.13
C ARG A 53 7.27 1.32 -3.55
N THR A 54 8.20 1.52 -2.64
CA THR A 54 9.65 1.44 -2.91
C THR A 54 10.38 0.90 -1.69
N LEU A 55 11.68 0.62 -1.86
CA LEU A 55 12.56 0.15 -0.80
C LEU A 55 12.00 -1.11 -0.11
N PHE A 56 11.64 -2.10 -0.91
CA PHE A 56 11.10 -3.35 -0.37
C PHE A 56 12.16 -4.05 0.48
N LYS A 57 11.78 -4.44 1.69
CA LYS A 57 12.60 -5.24 2.61
C LYS A 57 12.00 -6.62 2.73
N ARG A 58 12.85 -7.65 2.80
CA ARG A 58 12.44 -9.02 3.06
C ARG A 58 12.57 -9.33 4.55
N THR A 59 11.54 -9.92 5.15
CA THR A 59 11.55 -10.44 6.52
C THR A 59 10.62 -11.64 6.62
N LYS A 60 11.09 -12.74 7.23
CA LYS A 60 10.35 -14.02 7.32
C LYS A 60 9.67 -14.46 6.01
N GLY A 61 10.36 -14.29 4.87
CA GLY A 61 9.83 -14.65 3.54
C GLY A 61 8.89 -13.63 2.90
N TYR A 62 8.42 -12.61 3.64
CA TYR A 62 7.57 -11.54 3.10
C TYR A 62 8.39 -10.38 2.56
N ALA A 63 8.02 -9.87 1.39
CA ALA A 63 8.56 -8.64 0.82
C ALA A 63 7.61 -7.47 1.09
N ILE A 64 8.09 -6.45 1.81
CA ILE A 64 7.26 -5.37 2.36
C ILE A 64 7.84 -4.03 1.93
N PRO A 65 7.04 -3.08 1.43
CA PRO A 65 7.56 -1.77 1.06
C PRO A 65 7.95 -0.98 2.31
N ALA A 66 9.24 -0.67 2.48
CA ALA A 66 9.68 0.18 3.59
C ALA A 66 9.35 1.66 3.36
N ARG A 67 9.03 2.05 2.12
CA ARG A 67 8.60 3.41 1.78
C ARG A 67 7.39 3.39 0.86
N THR A 68 6.33 4.07 1.29
CA THR A 68 5.12 4.28 0.48
C THR A 68 4.85 5.78 0.34
N ILE A 69 4.60 6.24 -0.88
CA ILE A 69 4.22 7.63 -1.19
C ILE A 69 2.78 7.61 -1.67
N TYR A 70 1.92 8.37 -1.00
CA TYR A 70 0.58 8.69 -1.44
C TYR A 70 0.61 10.10 -2.02
N GLN A 71 0.14 10.27 -3.25
CA GLN A 71 0.09 11.56 -3.92
C GLN A 71 -1.35 11.84 -4.34
N ASP A 72 -1.87 12.99 -3.93
CA ASP A 72 -3.08 13.56 -4.50
C ASP A 72 -2.73 14.20 -5.85
N MET A 73 -3.42 13.82 -6.91
CA MET A 73 -3.10 14.29 -8.26
C MET A 73 -3.71 15.66 -8.59
N LYS A 74 -4.73 16.09 -7.82
CA LYS A 74 -5.38 17.39 -8.00
C LYS A 74 -4.60 18.48 -7.28
N THR A 75 -4.22 18.24 -6.03
CA THR A 75 -3.55 19.23 -5.17
C THR A 75 -2.03 19.07 -5.12
N GLN A 76 -1.49 17.97 -5.65
CA GLN A 76 -0.07 17.60 -5.58
C GLN A 76 0.49 17.35 -4.17
N HIS A 77 -0.36 17.40 -3.13
CA HIS A 77 0.04 17.02 -1.77
C HIS A 77 0.51 15.55 -1.72
N LYS A 78 1.53 15.32 -0.89
CA LYS A 78 2.14 14.01 -0.72
C LYS A 78 2.23 13.63 0.75
N THR A 79 1.87 12.38 1.04
CA THR A 79 2.13 11.74 2.33
C THR A 79 3.15 10.63 2.11
N ILE A 80 4.23 10.64 2.90
CA ILE A 80 5.27 9.61 2.84
C ILE A 80 5.22 8.79 4.12
N VAL A 81 5.08 7.48 3.98
CA VAL A 81 5.11 6.51 5.09
C VAL A 81 6.42 5.74 5.02
N LEU A 82 7.18 5.75 6.11
CA LEU A 82 8.44 5.03 6.27
C LEU A 82 8.32 3.97 7.37
N LEU A 83 8.53 2.71 7.02
CA LEU A 83 8.54 1.60 7.96
C LEU A 83 9.99 1.27 8.36
N ARG A 84 10.29 1.33 9.66
CA ARG A 84 11.65 1.11 10.20
C ARG A 84 11.80 -0.27 10.85
N LYS A 85 11.00 -0.56 11.89
CA LYS A 85 11.05 -1.80 12.67
C LYS A 85 9.82 -2.65 12.34
N VAL A 86 9.96 -3.54 11.35
CA VAL A 86 8.88 -4.45 10.96
C VAL A 86 9.18 -5.85 11.47
N GLN A 87 8.25 -6.41 12.24
CA GLN A 87 8.32 -7.78 12.74
C GLN A 87 7.12 -8.57 12.20
N MET A 88 7.35 -9.83 11.87
CA MET A 88 6.34 -10.75 11.34
C MET A 88 6.19 -11.95 12.27
N ASP A 89 5.00 -12.55 12.26
CA ASP A 89 4.67 -13.78 13.01
C ASP A 89 5.06 -13.69 14.49
N THR A 90 4.69 -12.59 15.15
CA THR A 90 5.02 -12.31 16.55
C THR A 90 4.01 -12.90 17.54
N GLY A 91 2.97 -13.61 17.06
CA GLY A 91 1.96 -14.21 17.95
C GLY A 91 0.97 -13.19 18.55
N ILE A 92 0.62 -12.13 17.82
CA ILE A 92 -0.34 -11.10 18.28
C ILE A 92 -1.69 -11.75 18.65
N SER A 93 -2.05 -11.66 19.94
CA SER A 93 -3.31 -12.21 20.46
C SER A 93 -4.54 -11.52 19.86
N LYS A 94 -5.60 -12.30 19.60
CA LYS A 94 -6.90 -11.80 19.14
C LYS A 94 -7.49 -10.71 20.05
N ARG A 95 -7.18 -10.75 21.37
CA ARG A 95 -7.63 -9.75 22.34
C ARG A 95 -7.20 -8.33 21.97
N MET A 96 -6.07 -8.17 21.26
CA MET A 96 -5.60 -6.86 20.79
C MET A 96 -6.59 -6.18 19.84
N PHE A 97 -7.39 -6.95 19.10
CA PHE A 97 -8.32 -6.45 18.09
C PHE A 97 -9.73 -6.23 18.68
N THR A 98 -9.82 -5.78 19.94
CA THR A 98 -11.11 -5.50 20.60
C THR A 98 -11.25 -4.02 20.93
N ARG A 99 -12.49 -3.50 20.91
CA ARG A 99 -12.76 -2.10 21.30
C ARG A 99 -12.26 -1.79 22.72
N ARG A 100 -12.38 -2.75 23.64
CA ARG A 100 -11.89 -2.62 25.02
C ARG A 100 -10.37 -2.42 25.05
N TYR A 101 -9.63 -3.12 24.20
CA TYR A 101 -8.18 -2.99 24.12
C TYR A 101 -7.71 -1.61 23.64
N LEU A 102 -8.55 -0.88 22.89
CA LEU A 102 -8.25 0.50 22.45
C LEU A 102 -8.50 1.55 23.54
N LYS A 103 -9.23 1.22 24.61
CA LYS A 103 -9.62 2.15 25.69
C LYS A 103 -8.71 2.10 26.92
N ARG A 104 -7.74 1.19 26.95
CA ARG A 104 -6.73 1.17 28.01
C ARG A 104 -5.85 2.40 27.85
N GLU A 105 -5.55 3.08 28.95
CA GLU A 105 -4.45 4.03 28.94
C GLU A 105 -3.18 3.25 28.58
N LEU A 106 -2.44 3.79 27.62
CA LEU A 106 -1.09 3.32 27.36
C LEU A 106 -0.23 3.96 28.45
N GLU A 107 0.15 3.18 29.47
CA GLU A 107 1.35 3.53 30.23
C GLU A 107 2.52 3.44 29.24
N LEU A 108 2.97 4.61 28.77
CA LEU A 108 4.11 4.77 27.86
C LEU A 108 5.40 4.90 28.66
#